data_AF-A0A1H4H145-F1
#
_entry.id   AF-A0A1H4H145-F1
#
_cell.length_a   1.000
_cell.length_b   1.000
_cell.length_c   1.000
_cell.angle_alpha   90.00
_cell.angle_beta   90.00
_cell.angle_gamma   90.00
#
_symmetry.space_group_name_H-M   'P 1'
#
loop_
_entity.id
_entity.type
_entity.pdbx_description
1 polymer ?
#
loop_
_entity_poly.entity_id
_entity_poly.type
_entity_poly.pdbx_seq_one_letter_code
_entity_poly.pdbx_strand_id
1 'polypeptide(L)' 'MVRTAISLVMSFVFLVIQTSIVMGIKGYEMIFFDNYSLLASVLAVNFFLSFSILTNIKYWINGRYEKTNSPIDQ' A
#
# COMPACT_ATOMS: atom_id res chain seq x y z
N MET A 1 -1.83 -6.67 14.58
CA MET A 1 -0.51 -6.16 14.11
C MET A 1 -0.11 -6.66 12.71
N VAL A 2 -0.59 -7.82 12.25
CA VAL A 2 -0.25 -8.38 10.92
C VAL A 2 -0.50 -7.42 9.74
N ARG A 3 -1.56 -6.59 9.80
CA ARG A 3 -1.87 -5.58 8.78
C ARG A 3 -0.71 -4.59 8.52
N THR A 4 -0.05 -4.17 9.59
CA THR A 4 1.09 -3.24 9.52
C THR A 4 2.29 -3.92 8.86
N ALA A 5 2.57 -5.17 9.21
CA ALA A 5 3.64 -5.94 8.59
C ALA A 5 3.40 -6.18 7.09
N ILE A 6 2.18 -6.54 6.69
CA ILE A 6 1.81 -6.70 5.27
C ILE A 6 1.96 -5.38 4.51
N SER A 7 1.56 -4.26 5.11
CA SER A 7 1.67 -2.94 4.46
C SER A 7 3.13 -2.50 4.30
N LEU A 8 4.01 -2.88 5.22
CA LEU A 8 5.45 -2.64 5.11
C LEU A 8 6.06 -3.42 3.94
N VAL A 9 5.75 -4.72 3.84
CA VAL A 9 6.21 -5.55 2.72
C VAL A 9 5.67 -5.03 1.40
N MET A 10 4.38 -4.67 1.34
CA MET A 10 3.81 -4.10 0.12
C MET A 10 4.46 -2.77 -0.27
N SER A 11 4.83 -1.94 0.69
CA SER A 11 5.54 -0.68 0.40
C SER A 11 6.84 -0.90 -0.37
N PHE A 12 7.61 -1.93 0.00
CA PHE A 12 8.82 -2.31 -0.72
C PHE A 12 8.52 -2.81 -2.14
N VAL A 13 7.47 -3.61 -2.32
CA VAL A 13 7.05 -4.08 -3.65
C VAL A 13 6.68 -2.89 -4.55
N PHE A 14 5.92 -1.93 -4.03
CA PHE A 14 5.55 -0.72 -4.75
C PHE A 14 6.77 0.11 -5.15
N LEU A 15 7.80 0.17 -4.29
CA LEU A 15 9.05 0.87 -4.59
C LEU A 15 9.77 0.23 -5.80
N VAL A 16 9.87 -1.10 -5.84
CA VAL A 16 10.48 -1.81 -6.99
C VAL A 16 9.68 -1.58 -8.27
N ILE A 17 8.35 -1.59 -8.19
CA ILE A 17 7.49 -1.33 -9.36
C ILE A 17 7.65 0.10 -9.85
N GLN A 18 7.57 1.10 -8.96
CA GLN A 18 7.71 2.52 -9.32
C GLN A 18 9.08 2.81 -9.92
N THR A 19 10.14 2.27 -9.34
CA THR A 19 11.49 2.44 -9.87
C THR A 19 11.63 1.83 -11.26
N SER A 20 11.07 0.63 -11.48
CA SER A 20 11.04 -0.02 -12.80
C SER A 20 10.28 0.80 -13.84
N ILE A 21 9.13 1.36 -13.47
CA ILE A 21 8.33 2.23 -14.35
C ILE A 21 9.10 3.50 -14.70
N VAL A 22 9.71 4.16 -13.71
CA VAL A 22 10.47 5.40 -13.93
C VAL A 22 11.71 5.15 -14.80
N MET A 23 12.42 4.04 -14.58
CA MET A 23 13.54 3.63 -15.44
C MET A 23 13.08 3.39 -16.89
N GLY A 24 11.96 2.70 -17.08
CA GLY A 24 11.39 2.45 -18.41
C GLY A 24 10.93 3.72 -19.14
N ILE A 25 10.37 4.71 -18.43
CA ILE A 25 9.87 5.94 -19.04
C ILE A 25 10.99 6.93 -19.33
N LYS A 26 11.91 7.13 -18.38
CA LYS A 26 12.97 8.14 -18.51
C LYS A 26 14.24 7.61 -19.18
N GLY A 27 14.36 6.31 -19.38
CA GLY A 27 15.56 5.69 -19.96
C GLY A 27 16.78 5.75 -19.04
N TYR A 28 16.58 5.89 -17.73
CA TYR A 28 17.67 5.82 -16.76
C TYR A 28 18.03 4.35 -16.49
N GLU A 29 19.32 4.02 -16.51
CA GLU A 29 19.79 2.67 -16.16
C GLU A 29 19.67 2.36 -14.67
N MET A 30 19.78 3.38 -13.81
CA MET A 30 19.63 3.26 -12.35
C MET A 30 19.03 4.54 -11.75
N ILE A 31 18.19 4.37 -10.73
CA ILE A 31 17.68 5.49 -9.93
C ILE A 31 18.57 5.68 -8.71
N PHE A 32 19.32 6.78 -8.71
CA PHE A 32 20.06 7.21 -7.53
C PHE A 32 19.14 7.97 -6.58
N PHE A 33 18.90 7.39 -5.41
CA PHE A 33 18.35 8.12 -4.29
C PHE A 33 19.49 8.91 -3.65
N ASP A 34 19.62 10.17 -4.05
CA ASP A 34 20.67 11.10 -3.59
C ASP A 34 20.76 11.18 -2.05
N ASN A 35 19.64 10.93 -1.36
CA ASN A 35 19.57 10.91 0.10
C ASN A 35 18.68 9.78 0.62
N TYR A 36 19.07 9.17 1.74
CA TYR A 36 18.24 8.19 2.48
C TYR A 36 16.89 8.77 2.92
N SER A 37 16.82 10.09 3.13
CA SER A 37 15.57 10.80 3.41
C SER A 37 14.55 10.68 2.27
N LEU A 38 15.02 10.73 1.01
CA LEU A 38 14.16 10.57 -0.16
C LEU A 38 13.61 9.15 -0.24
N LEU A 39 14.48 8.15 -0.01
CA LEU A 39 14.09 6.74 0.03
C LEU A 39 13.05 6.47 1.12
N ALA A 40 13.31 6.96 2.34
CA ALA A 40 12.39 6.81 3.47
C ALA A 40 11.04 7.49 3.20
N SER A 41 11.04 8.65 2.55
CA SER A 41 9.82 9.38 2.20
C SER A 41 8.98 8.61 1.18
N VAL A 42 9.59 8.08 0.11
CA VAL A 42 8.90 7.26 -0.89
C VAL A 42 8.33 5.99 -0.25
N LEU A 43 9.11 5.34 0.61
CA LEU A 43 8.66 4.16 1.35
C LEU A 43 7.51 4.49 2.31
N ALA A 44 7.53 5.65 2.96
CA ALA A 44 6.46 6.09 3.85
C ALA A 44 5.15 6.30 3.08
N VAL A 45 5.19 6.99 1.94
CA VAL A 45 4.00 7.23 1.10
C VAL A 45 3.39 5.91 0.63
N ASN A 46 4.21 4.98 0.13
CA ASN A 46 3.74 3.67 -0.33
C ASN A 46 3.18 2.83 0.82
N PHE A 47 3.80 2.91 2.01
CA PHE A 47 3.31 2.24 3.20
C PHE A 47 1.93 2.76 3.62
N PHE A 48 1.77 4.09 3.71
CA PHE A 48 0.50 4.69 4.08
C PHE A 48 -0.61 4.38 3.06
N LEU A 49 -0.28 4.38 1.76
CA LEU A 49 -1.21 4.00 0.71
C LEU A 49 -1.67 2.54 0.88
N SER A 50 -0.73 1.60 0.99
CA SER A 50 -1.04 0.18 1.19
C SER A 50 -1.84 -0.05 2.47
N PHE A 51 -1.48 0.62 3.56
CA PHE A 51 -2.17 0.52 4.84
C PHE A 51 -3.60 1.05 4.75
N SER A 52 -3.81 2.18 4.08
CA SER A 52 -5.12 2.79 3.89
C SER A 52 -6.02 1.90 3.03
N ILE A 53 -5.53 1.36 1.92
CA ILE A 53 -6.28 0.43 1.07
C ILE A 53 -6.71 -0.81 1.88
N LEU A 54 -5.76 -1.44 2.58
CA LEU A 54 -6.03 -2.66 3.35
C LEU A 54 -7.01 -2.40 4.51
N THR A 55 -6.96 -1.20 5.08
CA THR A 55 -7.89 -0.75 6.12
C THR A 55 -9.30 -0.54 5.56
N ASN A 56 -9.44 0.17 4.44
CA ASN A 56 -10.72 0.38 3.77
C ASN A 56 -11.36 -0.95 3.31
N ILE A 57 -10.57 -1.84 2.73
CA ILE A 57 -11.04 -3.19 2.34
C ILE A 57 -11.57 -3.93 3.57
N LYS A 58 -10.84 -3.92 4.69
CA LYS A 58 -11.29 -4.59 5.92
C LYS A 58 -12.59 -3.99 6.45
N TYR A 59 -12.72 -2.66 6.46
CA TYR A 59 -13.96 -2.00 6.86
C TYR A 59 -15.12 -2.35 5.95
N TRP A 60 -14.92 -2.37 4.63
CA TRP A 60 -15.94 -2.75 3.67
C TRP A 60 -16.40 -4.20 3.88
N ILE A 61 -15.45 -5.13 4.03
CA ILE A 61 -15.73 -6.55 4.28
C ILE A 61 -16.53 -6.70 5.58
N ASN A 62 -16.08 -6.09 6.68
CA ASN A 62 -16.77 -6.17 7.97
C ASN A 62 -18.17 -5.54 7.94
N GLY A 63 -18.33 -4.38 7.28
CA GLY A 63 -19.64 -3.74 7.13
C GLY A 63 -20.63 -4.56 6.30
N ARG A 64 -20.14 -5.39 5.37
CA ARG A 64 -20.97 -6.37 4.63
C ARG A 64 -21.38 -7.54 5.52
N TYR A 65 -20.49 -8.02 6.39
CA TYR A 65 -20.80 -9.07 7.38
C TYR A 65 -21.78 -8.62 8.47
N GLU A 66 -21.77 -7.34 8.85
CA GLU A 66 -22.72 -6.83 9.85
C GLU A 66 -24.14 -6.65 9.26
N LYS A 67 -24.24 -6.20 7.99
CA LYS A 67 -25.53 -6.10 7.29
C LYS A 67 -26.22 -7.44 7.05
N THR A 68 -25.48 -8.54 6.92
CA THR A 68 -26.08 -9.87 6.70
C THR A 68 -26.54 -10.57 7.98
N ASN A 69 -26.16 -10.07 9.17
CA ASN A 69 -26.56 -10.64 10.47
C ASN A 69 -27.62 -9.79 11.18
N SER A 70 -28.21 -8.80 10.50
CA SER A 70 -29.35 -8.05 11.01
C SER A 70 -30.64 -8.86 10.76
N PRO A 71 -31.39 -9.28 11.81
CA PRO A 71 -32.69 -9.91 11.63
C PRO A 71 -33.71 -8.83 11.28
N ILE A 72 -33.72 -8.39 10.02
CA ILE A 72 -34.81 -7.59 9.47
C ILE A 72 -35.22 -8.24 8.15
N ASP A 73 -35.73 -9.45 8.29
CA ASP A 73 -36.67 -10.06 7.35
C ASP A 73 -37.57 -11.00 8.18
N GLN A 74 -38.41 -10.38 9.01
CA GLN A 74 -39.65 -10.94 9.56
C GLN A 74 -40.71 -9.85 9.56
#